data_AF-A0A656YUJ5-F1
#
_entry.id   AF-A0A656YUJ5-F1
#
_cell.length_a   1.000
_cell.length_b   1.000
_cell.length_c   1.000
_cell.angle_alpha   90.00
_cell.angle_beta   90.00
_cell.angle_gamma   90.00
#
_symmetry.space_group_name_H-M   'P 1'
#
loop_
_entity.id
_entity.type
_entity.pdbx_description
1 polymer ?
#
loop_
_entity_poly.entity_id
_entity_poly.type
_entity_poly.pdbx_seq_one_letter_code
_entity_poly.pdbx_strand_id
1 'polypeptide(L)'
;MKLVPAETSDLLVPANAEMVIEGTALPGERVDEGPCGEYLGFMHGPRRPMPLIRVDAITYRDNPIIVEDAAGTGAGNLGGIDMVANSFAASAPTETTRLLREQGVEASVPLGLAHWAYSIIPFAIGKQPYDGFTQDLETLLGPAGAAHYIDVHLNSPPGWGVTKEGKANEPEAVEPMFTLVDPENDINWPESDDMPKAQLNVYQTPEEKGTLAVSTARKTVAKVMIDASSEDWDEEENGPLLIKSDTLLPKEAVDEVEKKLESKREKVFPEIVIEKALRERREKSGS
;
A
#
# COMPACT_ATOMS: atom_id res chain seq x y z
N MET A 1 19.62 -15.56 -9.00
CA MET A 1 20.36 -14.27 -8.94
C MET A 1 21.83 -14.57 -8.70
N LYS A 2 22.76 -13.92 -9.42
CA LYS A 2 24.22 -14.11 -9.22
C LYS A 2 24.76 -13.05 -8.26
N LEU A 3 25.58 -13.46 -7.31
CA LEU A 3 26.18 -12.59 -6.29
C LEU A 3 27.70 -12.59 -6.41
N VAL A 4 28.34 -11.51 -5.96
CA VAL A 4 29.81 -11.35 -5.87
C VAL A 4 30.20 -10.73 -4.52
N PRO A 5 31.42 -10.96 -4.01
CA PRO A 5 31.91 -10.28 -2.81
C PRO A 5 31.90 -8.76 -3.00
N ALA A 6 31.55 -8.04 -1.94
CA ALA A 6 31.78 -6.61 -1.79
C ALA A 6 33.30 -6.32 -1.68
N GLU A 7 33.72 -5.08 -1.96
CA GLU A 7 35.13 -4.68 -1.96
C GLU A 7 35.69 -4.49 -0.54
N THR A 8 34.86 -4.03 0.39
CA THR A 8 35.28 -3.56 1.72
C THR A 8 34.64 -4.32 2.88
N SER A 9 33.75 -5.27 2.60
CA SER A 9 33.07 -6.09 3.61
C SER A 9 32.86 -7.54 3.16
N ASP A 10 32.49 -8.40 4.11
CA ASP A 10 32.18 -9.81 3.83
C ASP A 10 30.76 -10.02 3.25
N LEU A 11 30.07 -8.94 2.87
CA LEU A 11 28.74 -9.01 2.28
C LEU A 11 28.81 -9.40 0.80
N LEU A 12 27.75 -10.06 0.34
CA LEU A 12 27.56 -10.38 -1.07
C LEU A 12 26.61 -9.36 -1.71
N VAL A 13 26.98 -8.86 -2.89
CA VAL A 13 26.20 -7.88 -3.65
C VAL A 13 25.75 -8.45 -5.00
N PRO A 14 24.64 -7.96 -5.59
CA PRO A 14 24.20 -8.41 -6.90
C PRO A 14 25.27 -8.16 -7.96
N ALA A 15 25.68 -9.20 -8.68
CA ALA A 15 26.73 -9.09 -9.71
C ALA A 15 26.34 -8.16 -10.87
N ASN A 16 25.04 -7.88 -11.02
CA ASN A 16 24.46 -7.01 -12.04
C ASN A 16 23.88 -5.71 -11.45
N ALA A 17 24.24 -5.32 -10.22
CA ALA A 17 23.87 -4.02 -9.68
C ALA A 17 24.41 -2.89 -10.59
N GLU A 18 23.63 -1.82 -10.78
CA GLU A 18 24.09 -0.63 -11.52
C GLU A 18 25.13 0.15 -10.70
N MET A 19 24.92 0.23 -9.38
CA MET A 19 25.81 0.85 -8.40
C MET A 19 25.68 0.14 -7.05
N VAL A 20 26.79 0.06 -6.31
CA VAL A 20 26.86 -0.43 -4.93
C VAL A 20 27.57 0.63 -4.10
N ILE A 21 26.94 1.04 -3.00
CA ILE A 21 27.54 1.92 -1.99
C ILE A 21 27.83 1.05 -0.78
N GLU A 22 29.11 0.93 -0.44
CA GLU A 22 29.57 0.19 0.73
C GLU A 22 29.97 1.17 1.82
N GLY A 23 29.64 0.82 3.06
CA GLY A 23 29.92 1.69 4.18
C GLY A 23 29.51 1.09 5.51
N THR A 24 29.78 1.84 6.56
CA THR A 24 29.51 1.44 7.95
C THR A 24 28.51 2.39 8.59
N ALA A 25 27.39 1.84 9.08
CA ALA A 25 26.46 2.57 9.95
C ALA A 25 26.95 2.51 11.40
N LEU A 26 27.39 3.64 11.95
CA LEU A 26 28.02 3.65 13.28
C LEU A 26 26.98 3.83 14.40
N PRO A 27 26.95 2.96 15.42
CA PRO A 27 26.05 3.11 16.56
C PRO A 27 26.24 4.47 17.24
N GLY A 28 25.13 5.17 17.52
CA GLY A 28 25.15 6.47 18.18
C GLY A 28 25.55 7.67 17.31
N GLU A 29 26.22 7.48 16.16
CA GLU A 29 26.51 8.58 15.25
C GLU A 29 25.25 8.96 14.45
N ARG A 30 24.91 10.25 14.45
CA ARG A 30 23.70 10.78 13.83
C ARG A 30 23.99 12.08 13.10
N VAL A 31 23.26 12.32 12.01
CA VAL A 31 23.25 13.59 11.27
C VAL A 31 21.83 14.02 10.96
N ASP A 32 21.62 15.32 10.79
CA ASP A 32 20.30 15.87 10.48
C ASP A 32 19.88 15.49 9.05
N GLU A 33 18.83 14.68 8.95
CA GLU A 33 18.19 14.24 7.71
C GLU A 33 16.84 14.95 7.52
N GLY A 34 16.38 15.09 6.27
CA GLY A 34 15.16 15.78 5.90
C GLY A 34 15.29 17.31 5.73
N PRO A 35 14.17 18.03 5.56
CA PRO A 35 12.85 17.48 5.27
C PRO A 35 12.83 16.83 3.86
N CYS A 36 11.99 15.82 3.67
CA CYS A 36 11.78 15.16 2.38
C CYS A 36 10.31 15.31 1.94
N GLY A 37 10.07 15.30 0.63
CA GLY A 37 8.74 15.08 0.08
C GLY A 37 8.40 13.61 0.30
N GLU A 38 7.33 13.33 1.03
CA GLU A 38 6.99 11.97 1.42
C GLU A 38 5.78 11.45 0.69
N TYR A 39 5.59 10.14 0.79
CA TYR A 39 4.59 9.35 0.10
C TYR A 39 3.12 9.78 0.34
N LEU A 40 2.86 10.58 1.37
CA LEU A 40 1.55 11.22 1.60
C LEU A 40 1.31 12.46 0.74
N GLY A 41 2.28 12.89 -0.06
CA GLY A 41 2.19 14.10 -0.88
C GLY A 41 2.58 15.39 -0.16
N PHE A 42 3.13 15.31 1.05
CA PHE A 42 3.51 16.46 1.86
C PHE A 42 5.00 16.45 2.16
N MET A 43 5.59 17.65 2.30
CA MET A 43 6.91 17.79 2.92
C MET A 43 6.78 17.45 4.40
N HIS A 44 7.38 16.36 4.85
CA HIS A 44 7.20 15.89 6.22
C HIS A 44 8.30 16.37 7.17
N GLY A 45 7.86 16.88 8.33
CA GLY A 45 8.65 17.00 9.56
C GLY A 45 9.78 18.05 9.57
N PRO A 46 10.25 18.45 10.76
CA PRO A 46 11.55 19.11 10.90
C PRO A 46 12.68 18.12 10.60
N ARG A 47 13.90 18.61 10.35
CA ARG A 47 15.08 17.74 10.26
C ARG A 47 15.22 16.92 11.54
N ARG A 48 15.61 15.65 11.42
CA ARG A 48 15.80 14.74 12.57
C ARG A 48 17.15 14.05 12.53
N PRO A 49 17.76 13.75 13.69
CA PRO A 49 19.00 12.98 13.74
C PRO A 49 18.77 11.53 13.30
N MET A 50 19.23 11.19 12.09
CA MET A 50 19.18 9.82 11.55
C MET A 50 20.56 9.14 11.57
N PRO A 51 20.63 7.79 11.55
CA PRO A 51 21.90 7.07 11.51
C PRO A 51 22.82 7.56 10.40
N LEU A 52 24.05 7.92 10.75
CA LEU A 52 25.09 8.25 9.77
C LEU A 52 25.66 6.95 9.16
N ILE A 53 25.74 6.91 7.83
CA ILE A 53 26.49 5.89 7.10
C ILE A 53 27.80 6.54 6.61
N ARG A 54 28.94 6.02 7.06
CA ARG A 54 30.26 6.40 6.53
C ARG A 54 30.54 5.54 5.30
N VAL A 55 30.63 6.17 4.14
CA VAL A 55 30.91 5.47 2.87
C VAL A 55 32.39 5.12 2.78
N ASP A 56 32.66 3.84 2.55
CA ASP A 56 34.00 3.28 2.44
C ASP A 56 34.38 2.99 0.97
N ALA A 57 33.41 2.59 0.13
CA ALA A 57 33.60 2.41 -1.30
C ALA A 57 32.32 2.65 -2.12
N ILE A 58 32.48 3.01 -3.39
CA ILE A 58 31.40 3.06 -4.38
C ILE A 58 31.88 2.32 -5.62
N THR A 59 31.19 1.24 -6.01
CA THR A 59 31.44 0.52 -7.26
C THR A 59 30.22 0.66 -8.18
N TYR A 60 30.45 0.68 -9.49
CA TYR A 60 29.38 0.91 -10.47
C TYR A 60 29.74 0.35 -11.85
N ARG A 61 28.73 0.11 -12.67
CA ARG A 61 28.90 -0.31 -14.07
C ARG A 61 29.27 0.88 -14.95
N ASP A 62 29.87 0.63 -16.11
CA ASP A 62 30.03 1.66 -17.13
C ASP A 62 28.65 2.23 -17.54
N ASN A 63 28.50 3.55 -17.45
CA ASN A 63 27.25 4.27 -17.65
C ASN A 63 26.11 3.72 -16.76
N PRO A 64 26.20 3.91 -15.43
CA PRO A 64 25.24 3.34 -14.50
C PRO A 64 23.88 4.01 -14.67
N ILE A 65 22.82 3.21 -14.60
CA ILE A 65 21.45 3.73 -14.50
C ILE A 65 21.13 3.94 -13.02
N ILE A 66 20.85 5.20 -12.65
CA ILE A 66 20.34 5.55 -11.33
C ILE A 66 18.83 5.73 -11.45
N VAL A 67 18.10 4.98 -10.64
CA VAL A 67 16.65 5.14 -10.49
C VAL A 67 16.44 6.12 -9.33
N GLU A 68 15.74 7.20 -9.61
CA GLU A 68 15.29 8.16 -8.61
C GLU A 68 13.78 8.00 -8.45
N ASP A 69 13.34 8.04 -7.20
CA ASP A 69 11.93 8.10 -6.86
C ASP A 69 11.58 9.51 -6.40
N ALA A 70 10.71 10.17 -7.16
CA ALA A 70 10.22 11.50 -6.84
C ALA A 70 8.96 11.35 -5.99
N ALA A 71 9.15 11.04 -4.71
CA ALA A 71 8.08 10.82 -3.75
C ALA A 71 7.12 12.02 -3.63
N GLY A 72 5.84 11.73 -3.40
CA GLY A 72 4.79 12.73 -3.30
C GLY A 72 3.47 12.33 -3.97
N THR A 73 2.67 13.31 -4.38
CA THR A 73 1.34 13.07 -4.97
C THR A 73 1.37 12.50 -6.39
N GLY A 74 2.56 12.27 -6.95
CA GLY A 74 2.74 11.93 -8.37
C GLY A 74 2.45 13.09 -9.33
N ALA A 75 2.74 12.88 -10.62
CA ALA A 75 2.47 13.84 -11.69
C ALA A 75 1.44 13.28 -12.70
N GLY A 76 0.23 13.85 -12.72
CA GLY A 76 -0.79 13.64 -13.77
C GLY A 76 -1.67 12.38 -13.65
N ASN A 77 -2.62 12.25 -14.60
CA ASN A 77 -3.64 11.18 -14.66
C ASN A 77 -3.12 9.78 -15.06
N LEU A 78 -1.80 9.54 -15.03
CA LEU A 78 -1.18 8.32 -15.58
C LEU A 78 -0.55 7.42 -14.50
N GLY A 79 -1.10 7.40 -13.28
CA GLY A 79 -0.70 6.39 -12.28
C GLY A 79 0.80 6.41 -11.95
N GLY A 80 1.48 7.54 -12.18
CA GLY A 80 2.86 7.79 -11.76
C GLY A 80 2.86 8.05 -10.27
N ILE A 81 2.41 7.05 -9.52
CA ILE A 81 2.47 7.08 -8.08
C ILE A 81 3.93 6.82 -7.72
N ASP A 82 4.38 7.54 -6.70
CA ASP A 82 5.56 7.23 -5.88
C ASP A 82 5.80 5.70 -5.81
N MET A 83 7.04 5.25 -6.07
CA MET A 83 7.39 3.82 -6.05
C MET A 83 7.12 3.20 -4.67
N VAL A 84 7.19 4.01 -3.61
CA VAL A 84 6.80 3.66 -2.25
C VAL A 84 5.29 3.34 -2.19
N ALA A 85 4.40 4.08 -2.85
CA ALA A 85 2.96 3.73 -2.90
C ALA A 85 2.73 2.37 -3.45
N ASN A 86 3.30 2.13 -4.63
CA ASN A 86 3.04 0.91 -5.38
C ASN A 86 3.50 -0.29 -4.57
N SER A 87 4.59 -0.12 -3.81
CA SER A 87 5.09 -1.13 -2.89
C SER A 87 4.11 -1.38 -1.74
N PHE A 88 3.56 -0.34 -1.10
CA PHE A 88 2.57 -0.49 -0.02
C PHE A 88 1.22 -1.04 -0.51
N ALA A 89 0.72 -0.52 -1.63
CA ALA A 89 -0.49 -0.96 -2.32
C ALA A 89 -0.46 -2.44 -2.74
N ALA A 90 0.72 -3.03 -2.89
CA ALA A 90 0.89 -4.46 -3.13
C ALA A 90 1.13 -5.24 -1.82
N SER A 91 2.05 -4.77 -0.98
CA SER A 91 2.53 -5.51 0.19
C SER A 91 1.51 -5.58 1.33
N ALA A 92 0.86 -4.47 1.68
CA ALA A 92 -0.05 -4.43 2.82
C ALA A 92 -1.34 -5.25 2.57
N PRO A 93 -1.99 -5.17 1.40
CA PRO A 93 -3.09 -6.07 1.05
C PRO A 93 -2.69 -7.55 1.03
N THR A 94 -1.49 -7.86 0.50
CA THR A 94 -0.99 -9.24 0.44
C THR A 94 -0.76 -9.81 1.84
N GLU A 95 -0.16 -9.02 2.73
CA GLU A 95 0.08 -9.42 4.10
C GLU A 95 -1.21 -9.57 4.89
N THR A 96 -2.15 -8.62 4.75
CA THR A 96 -3.49 -8.69 5.35
C THR A 96 -4.19 -9.98 4.92
N THR A 97 -4.19 -10.28 3.60
CA THR A 97 -4.76 -11.52 3.06
C THR A 97 -4.10 -12.76 3.68
N ARG A 98 -2.77 -12.77 3.80
CA ARG A 98 -2.03 -13.89 4.39
C ARG A 98 -2.43 -14.10 5.85
N LEU A 99 -2.47 -13.03 6.65
CA LEU A 99 -2.79 -13.08 8.07
C LEU A 99 -4.22 -13.58 8.30
N LEU A 100 -5.20 -13.05 7.56
CA LEU A 100 -6.59 -13.49 7.64
C LEU A 100 -6.73 -14.98 7.31
N ARG A 101 -6.09 -15.44 6.22
CA ARG A 101 -6.11 -16.86 5.84
C ARG A 101 -5.44 -17.77 6.86
N GLU A 102 -4.35 -17.34 7.50
CA GLU A 102 -3.70 -18.09 8.58
C GLU A 102 -4.59 -18.26 9.81
N GLN A 103 -5.54 -17.34 10.04
CA GLN A 103 -6.58 -17.48 11.06
C GLN A 103 -7.81 -18.28 10.59
N GLY A 104 -7.78 -18.83 9.37
CA GLY A 104 -8.91 -19.56 8.79
C GLY A 104 -10.05 -18.66 8.30
N VAL A 105 -9.77 -17.37 8.10
CA VAL A 105 -10.75 -16.37 7.67
C VAL A 105 -10.70 -16.26 6.15
N GLU A 106 -11.84 -16.51 5.50
CA GLU A 106 -11.98 -16.26 4.08
C GLU A 106 -12.18 -14.76 3.86
N ALA A 107 -11.21 -14.14 3.16
CA ALA A 107 -11.21 -12.71 2.92
C ALA A 107 -10.83 -12.39 1.46
N SER A 108 -11.50 -11.39 0.92
CA SER A 108 -11.18 -10.74 -0.34
C SER A 108 -10.51 -9.40 -0.06
N VAL A 109 -9.28 -9.21 -0.52
CA VAL A 109 -8.54 -7.96 -0.33
C VAL A 109 -8.14 -7.39 -1.70
N PRO A 110 -8.62 -6.21 -2.11
CA PRO A 110 -8.28 -5.59 -3.38
C PRO A 110 -6.78 -5.29 -3.50
N LEU A 111 -6.16 -5.75 -4.59
CA LEU A 111 -4.77 -5.44 -4.94
C LEU A 111 -4.69 -4.18 -5.81
N GLY A 112 -3.72 -3.30 -5.52
CA GLY A 112 -3.35 -2.19 -6.42
C GLY A 112 -4.08 -0.87 -6.16
N LEU A 113 -4.45 -0.59 -4.92
CA LEU A 113 -4.98 0.71 -4.48
C LEU A 113 -3.88 1.78 -4.55
N ALA A 114 -3.89 2.60 -5.58
CA ALA A 114 -2.83 3.53 -5.94
C ALA A 114 -2.77 4.79 -5.06
N HIS A 115 -3.92 5.33 -4.64
CA HIS A 115 -3.96 6.69 -4.08
C HIS A 115 -4.15 6.77 -2.57
N TRP A 116 -4.71 5.71 -1.95
CA TRP A 116 -5.11 5.71 -0.54
C TRP A 116 -4.56 4.52 0.27
N ALA A 117 -3.85 3.59 -0.37
CA ALA A 117 -3.31 2.40 0.29
C ALA A 117 -2.30 2.67 1.40
N TYR A 118 -1.92 3.92 1.64
CA TYR A 118 -1.13 4.33 2.78
C TYR A 118 -1.95 4.60 4.04
N SER A 119 -3.26 4.69 3.92
CA SER A 119 -4.11 5.08 5.04
C SER A 119 -5.36 4.23 5.14
N ILE A 120 -5.89 3.70 4.02
CA ILE A 120 -7.08 2.85 4.03
C ILE A 120 -6.79 1.54 3.31
N ILE A 121 -7.04 0.41 3.99
CA ILE A 121 -7.14 -0.90 3.34
C ILE A 121 -8.58 -1.40 3.47
N PRO A 122 -9.34 -1.39 2.37
CA PRO A 122 -10.55 -2.18 2.29
C PRO A 122 -10.21 -3.66 2.21
N PHE A 123 -11.01 -4.47 2.87
CA PHE A 123 -11.10 -5.91 2.68
C PHE A 123 -12.55 -6.31 2.89
N ALA A 124 -12.92 -7.51 2.46
CA ALA A 124 -14.21 -8.10 2.79
C ALA A 124 -13.97 -9.45 3.43
N ILE A 125 -14.49 -9.64 4.63
CA ILE A 125 -14.67 -10.97 5.20
C ILE A 125 -16.08 -11.44 4.84
N GLY A 126 -16.24 -12.75 4.60
CA GLY A 126 -17.56 -13.35 4.48
C GLY A 126 -18.29 -13.34 5.82
N LYS A 127 -18.80 -14.50 6.24
CA LYS A 127 -19.46 -14.61 7.55
C LYS A 127 -18.50 -14.35 8.71
N GLN A 128 -18.81 -13.35 9.54
CA GLN A 128 -18.08 -13.09 10.79
C GLN A 128 -18.18 -14.33 11.72
N PRO A 129 -17.06 -14.84 12.27
CA PRO A 129 -17.08 -16.03 13.13
C PRO A 129 -17.78 -15.84 14.49
N TYR A 130 -17.79 -14.61 15.03
CA TYR A 130 -18.39 -14.25 16.32
C TYR A 130 -18.56 -12.72 16.45
N ASP A 131 -19.44 -12.28 17.35
CA ASP A 131 -19.67 -10.87 17.67
C ASP A 131 -18.38 -10.18 18.15
N GLY A 132 -18.02 -9.05 17.55
CA GLY A 132 -16.79 -8.32 17.90
C GLY A 132 -15.52 -8.85 17.21
N PHE A 133 -15.65 -9.78 16.26
CA PHE A 133 -14.52 -10.28 15.48
C PHE A 133 -13.73 -9.18 14.76
N THR A 134 -14.39 -8.14 14.24
CA THR A 134 -13.72 -7.02 13.57
C THR A 134 -12.86 -6.17 14.52
N GLN A 135 -13.25 -6.07 15.81
CA GLN A 135 -12.44 -5.43 16.85
C GLN A 135 -11.15 -6.20 17.13
N ASP A 136 -11.26 -7.53 17.23
CA ASP A 136 -10.10 -8.41 17.43
C ASP A 136 -9.17 -8.41 16.21
N LEU A 137 -9.73 -8.30 15.00
CA LEU A 137 -8.96 -8.15 13.77
C LEU A 137 -8.10 -6.88 13.75
N GLU A 138 -8.60 -5.75 14.24
CA GLU A 138 -7.81 -4.52 14.29
C GLU A 138 -6.56 -4.68 15.17
N THR A 139 -6.72 -5.37 16.31
CA THR A 139 -5.60 -5.69 17.20
C THR A 139 -4.57 -6.60 16.53
N LEU A 140 -5.00 -7.47 15.62
CA LEU A 140 -4.11 -8.34 14.83
C LEU A 140 -3.43 -7.59 13.68
N LEU A 141 -4.19 -6.83 12.89
CA LEU A 141 -3.73 -6.19 11.66
C LEU A 141 -2.89 -4.94 11.95
N GLY A 142 -3.33 -4.11 12.89
CA GLY A 142 -2.69 -2.83 13.18
C GLY A 142 -1.19 -2.92 13.51
N PRO A 143 -0.67 -3.92 14.24
CA PRO A 143 0.76 -4.06 14.46
C PRO A 143 1.52 -4.92 13.44
N ALA A 144 0.83 -5.55 12.49
CA ALA A 144 1.44 -6.56 11.64
C ALA A 144 2.14 -5.96 10.41
N GLY A 145 3.41 -6.33 10.22
CA GLY A 145 4.23 -6.05 9.04
C GLY A 145 3.91 -4.73 8.33
N ALA A 146 3.59 -4.73 7.03
CA ALA A 146 3.27 -3.53 6.27
C ALA A 146 1.94 -2.86 6.67
N ALA A 147 1.01 -3.60 7.29
CA ALA A 147 -0.24 -3.05 7.82
C ALA A 147 -0.02 -2.08 8.99
N HIS A 148 1.17 -2.08 9.63
CA HIS A 148 1.50 -1.05 10.64
C HIS A 148 1.49 0.38 10.10
N TYR A 149 1.69 0.55 8.79
CA TYR A 149 1.62 1.84 8.12
C TYR A 149 0.19 2.26 7.75
N ILE A 150 -0.81 1.43 8.06
CA ILE A 150 -2.21 1.59 7.65
C ILE A 150 -3.04 1.97 8.84
N ASP A 151 -3.80 3.04 8.71
CA ASP A 151 -4.51 3.64 9.83
C ASP A 151 -6.01 3.37 9.82
N VAL A 152 -6.56 3.01 8.66
CA VAL A 152 -7.96 2.69 8.50
C VAL A 152 -8.06 1.33 7.84
N HIS A 153 -8.71 0.40 8.53
CA HIS A 153 -9.10 -0.88 7.99
C HIS A 153 -10.60 -0.80 7.71
N LEU A 154 -11.01 -1.01 6.45
CA LEU A 154 -12.42 -0.92 6.05
C LEU A 154 -12.93 -2.32 5.72
N ASN A 155 -13.74 -2.89 6.62
CA ASN A 155 -14.45 -4.12 6.32
C ASN A 155 -15.66 -3.82 5.43
N SER A 156 -15.62 -4.26 4.18
CA SER A 156 -16.67 -4.07 3.18
C SER A 156 -17.48 -5.35 2.99
N PRO A 157 -18.70 -5.26 2.43
CA PRO A 157 -19.43 -6.44 2.01
C PRO A 157 -18.62 -7.28 1.00
N PRO A 158 -18.77 -8.61 1.01
CA PRO A 158 -18.16 -9.49 0.02
C PRO A 158 -18.47 -9.09 -1.43
N GLY A 159 -17.45 -9.18 -2.29
CA GLY A 159 -17.56 -8.81 -3.71
C GLY A 159 -17.49 -7.32 -4.02
N TRP A 160 -17.41 -6.44 -3.01
CA TRP A 160 -17.31 -4.99 -3.20
C TRP A 160 -15.87 -4.56 -3.49
N GLY A 161 -15.68 -3.63 -4.43
CA GLY A 161 -14.37 -3.03 -4.70
C GLY A 161 -13.34 -3.94 -5.36
N VAL A 162 -13.72 -5.15 -5.76
CA VAL A 162 -12.85 -6.15 -6.39
C VAL A 162 -13.42 -6.53 -7.75
N THR A 163 -12.64 -6.41 -8.83
CA THR A 163 -13.04 -6.88 -10.16
C THR A 163 -13.08 -8.41 -10.21
N LYS A 164 -13.68 -8.99 -11.25
CA LYS A 164 -13.71 -10.46 -11.47
C LYS A 164 -12.30 -11.08 -11.49
N GLU A 165 -11.28 -10.30 -11.84
CA GLU A 165 -9.88 -10.70 -11.88
C GLU A 165 -9.13 -10.48 -10.57
N GLY A 166 -9.81 -10.06 -9.49
CA GLY A 166 -9.20 -9.83 -8.18
C GLY A 166 -8.46 -8.49 -8.04
N LYS A 167 -8.68 -7.54 -8.96
CA LYS A 167 -8.04 -6.21 -8.91
C LYS A 167 -8.89 -5.21 -8.16
N ALA A 168 -8.27 -4.21 -7.55
CA ALA A 168 -8.99 -3.10 -6.95
C ALA A 168 -9.79 -2.32 -8.00
N ASN A 169 -11.07 -2.07 -7.72
CA ASN A 169 -11.82 -0.97 -8.30
C ASN A 169 -11.89 0.13 -7.23
N GLU A 170 -10.97 1.09 -7.29
CA GLU A 170 -10.72 2.00 -6.17
C GLU A 170 -11.97 2.79 -5.74
N PRO A 171 -12.72 3.45 -6.65
CA PRO A 171 -13.95 4.13 -6.25
C PRO A 171 -14.98 3.22 -5.57
N GLU A 172 -15.14 2.00 -6.06
CA GLU A 172 -16.05 1.02 -5.44
C GLU A 172 -15.52 0.57 -4.07
N ALA A 173 -14.21 0.39 -3.92
CA ALA A 173 -13.61 -0.13 -2.69
C ALA A 173 -13.80 0.75 -1.45
N VAL A 174 -14.07 2.04 -1.63
CA VAL A 174 -14.35 2.98 -0.53
C VAL A 174 -15.82 3.41 -0.45
N GLU A 175 -16.63 3.10 -1.46
CA GLU A 175 -18.05 3.46 -1.48
C GLU A 175 -18.82 3.00 -0.23
N PRO A 176 -18.62 1.76 0.30
CA PRO A 176 -19.33 1.30 1.49
C PRO A 176 -19.14 2.22 2.70
N MET A 177 -17.95 2.82 2.83
CA MET A 177 -17.65 3.77 3.90
C MET A 177 -18.59 4.98 3.91
N PHE A 178 -19.11 5.36 2.75
CA PHE A 178 -19.98 6.54 2.61
C PHE A 178 -21.46 6.18 2.59
N THR A 179 -21.82 4.95 2.24
CA THR A 179 -23.21 4.56 1.95
C THR A 179 -23.80 3.58 2.95
N LEU A 180 -22.96 2.79 3.62
CA LEU A 180 -23.38 1.69 4.49
C LEU A 180 -23.01 1.89 5.96
N VAL A 181 -21.99 2.70 6.24
CA VAL A 181 -21.48 2.94 7.59
C VAL A 181 -22.37 3.94 8.35
N ASP A 182 -22.85 3.53 9.52
CA ASP A 182 -23.37 4.41 10.55
C ASP A 182 -22.20 4.99 11.38
N PRO A 183 -21.92 6.30 11.31
CA PRO A 183 -20.78 6.90 11.99
C PRO A 183 -20.84 6.79 13.53
N GLU A 184 -22.00 6.52 14.12
CA GLU A 184 -22.13 6.34 15.57
C GLU A 184 -21.84 4.90 16.03
N ASN A 185 -22.08 3.91 15.16
CA ASN A 185 -22.09 2.49 15.55
C ASN A 185 -21.02 1.65 14.86
N ASP A 186 -20.56 2.05 13.68
CA ASP A 186 -19.73 1.21 12.80
C ASP A 186 -18.26 1.66 12.75
N ILE A 187 -17.89 2.68 13.54
CA ILE A 187 -16.51 3.17 13.69
C ILE A 187 -15.91 2.61 14.98
N ASN A 188 -15.07 1.60 14.81
CA ASN A 188 -14.49 0.78 15.85
C ASN A 188 -13.06 1.25 16.16
N TRP A 189 -12.91 1.94 17.30
CA TRP A 189 -11.60 2.36 17.81
C TRP A 189 -10.96 1.22 18.61
N PRO A 190 -9.66 0.94 18.42
CA PRO A 190 -8.98 -0.10 19.20
C PRO A 190 -9.03 0.21 20.70
N GLU A 191 -9.24 -0.82 21.53
CA GLU A 191 -9.31 -0.67 22.99
C GLU A 191 -7.94 -0.34 23.61
N SER A 192 -6.85 -0.64 22.88
CA SER A 192 -5.47 -0.43 23.34
C SER A 192 -4.90 0.89 22.85
N ASP A 193 -4.38 1.69 23.79
CA ASP A 193 -3.60 2.89 23.51
C ASP A 193 -2.18 2.60 22.95
N ASP A 194 -1.77 1.33 22.94
CA ASP A 194 -0.41 0.88 22.59
C ASP A 194 -0.26 0.44 21.11
N MET A 195 -1.18 0.85 20.23
CA MET A 195 -1.06 0.54 18.80
C MET A 195 0.11 1.30 18.16
N PRO A 196 0.87 0.66 17.24
CA PRO A 196 1.95 1.35 16.55
C PRO A 196 1.40 2.46 15.66
N LYS A 197 2.23 3.47 15.40
CA LYS A 197 1.85 4.63 14.59
C LYS A 197 2.59 4.60 13.27
N ALA A 198 1.91 4.95 12.17
CA ALA A 198 2.62 5.32 10.95
C ALA A 198 3.29 6.69 11.20
N GLN A 199 4.62 6.71 11.21
CA GLN A 199 5.41 7.84 11.71
C GLN A 199 5.27 9.11 10.84
N LEU A 200 4.91 8.93 9.57
CA LEU A 200 4.89 9.98 8.57
C LEU A 200 3.51 10.63 8.40
N ASN A 201 2.52 10.21 9.18
CA ASN A 201 1.17 10.78 9.09
C ASN A 201 1.16 12.29 9.36
N VAL A 202 0.44 13.00 8.50
CA VAL A 202 0.37 14.47 8.54
C VAL A 202 -0.67 14.99 9.52
N TYR A 203 -1.68 14.18 9.82
CA TYR A 203 -2.78 14.53 10.72
C TYR A 203 -2.48 14.24 12.20
N GLN A 204 -1.33 13.64 12.52
CA GLN A 204 -0.88 13.50 13.90
C GLN A 204 -0.53 14.87 14.49
N THR A 205 -1.09 15.16 15.66
CA THR A 205 -0.79 16.33 16.47
C THR A 205 0.68 16.34 16.93
N PRO A 206 1.23 17.51 17.29
CA PRO A 206 2.56 17.59 17.89
C PRO A 206 2.69 16.72 19.16
N GLU A 207 1.65 16.61 19.99
CA GLU A 207 1.66 15.73 21.15
C GLU A 207 1.77 14.25 20.74
N GLU A 208 1.03 13.82 19.72
CA GLU A 208 1.06 12.44 19.21
C GLU A 208 2.38 12.06 18.52
N LYS A 209 3.06 13.04 17.90
CA LYS A 209 4.39 12.83 17.28
C LYS A 209 5.50 12.72 18.32
N GLY A 210 5.30 13.23 19.52
CA GLY A 210 6.29 13.21 20.60
C GLY A 210 7.43 14.21 20.38
N THR A 211 8.60 13.92 20.95
CA THR A 211 9.76 14.84 20.90
C THR A 211 10.82 14.36 19.91
N LEU A 212 11.64 15.28 19.39
CA LEU A 212 12.77 14.99 18.47
C LEU A 212 13.78 13.95 19.02
N ALA A 213 13.80 13.70 20.33
CA ALA A 213 14.75 12.80 21.00
C ALA A 213 14.26 11.34 21.10
N VAL A 214 12.97 11.07 20.92
CA VAL A 214 12.37 9.73 20.94
C VAL A 214 11.68 9.53 19.60
N SER A 215 12.09 8.51 18.85
CA SER A 215 11.61 8.31 17.47
C SER A 215 10.11 8.06 17.36
N THR A 216 9.42 7.79 18.47
CA THR A 216 7.97 7.63 18.55
C THR A 216 7.44 8.06 19.92
N ALA A 217 6.36 8.83 19.97
CA ALA A 217 5.56 8.95 21.20
C ALA A 217 4.92 7.60 21.50
N ARG A 218 5.02 7.14 22.74
CA ARG A 218 4.46 5.85 23.20
C ARG A 218 2.95 5.84 23.41
N LYS A 219 2.24 6.97 23.22
CA LYS A 219 0.83 7.07 23.58
C LYS A 219 0.04 7.87 22.55
N THR A 220 -1.19 7.40 22.32
CA THR A 220 -2.34 7.91 21.56
C THR A 220 -2.39 7.66 20.05
N VAL A 221 -3.38 6.84 19.70
CA VAL A 221 -3.72 6.16 18.44
C VAL A 221 -4.05 7.08 17.28
N ALA A 222 -3.89 6.55 16.07
CA ALA A 222 -4.69 6.93 14.90
C ALA A 222 -4.96 5.69 14.04
N LYS A 223 -5.37 4.58 14.66
CA LYS A 223 -5.82 3.39 13.94
C LYS A 223 -7.30 3.16 14.21
N VAL A 224 -8.06 2.74 13.20
CA VAL A 224 -9.51 2.56 13.28
C VAL A 224 -9.95 1.45 12.33
N MET A 225 -10.87 0.63 12.81
CA MET A 225 -11.63 -0.30 11.99
C MET A 225 -12.98 0.35 11.65
N ILE A 226 -13.33 0.40 10.38
CA ILE A 226 -14.64 0.84 9.91
C ILE A 226 -15.35 -0.39 9.38
N ASP A 227 -16.49 -0.75 9.97
CA ASP A 227 -17.26 -1.93 9.58
C ASP A 227 -18.47 -1.54 8.72
N ALA A 228 -18.31 -1.61 7.41
CA ALA A 228 -19.41 -1.42 6.46
C ALA A 228 -20.15 -2.73 6.16
N SER A 229 -19.81 -3.83 6.85
CA SER A 229 -20.54 -5.09 6.76
C SER A 229 -21.69 -5.10 7.78
N SER A 230 -22.77 -5.80 7.46
CA SER A 230 -23.86 -6.05 8.41
C SER A 230 -23.92 -7.56 8.67
N GLU A 231 -24.01 -7.94 9.95
CA GLU A 231 -24.18 -9.33 10.37
C GLU A 231 -25.47 -9.97 9.80
N ASP A 232 -26.46 -9.13 9.47
CA ASP A 232 -27.74 -9.56 8.91
C ASP A 232 -27.68 -9.81 7.39
N TRP A 233 -26.58 -9.47 6.71
CA TRP A 233 -26.46 -9.63 5.26
C TRP A 233 -25.89 -10.99 4.86
N ASP A 234 -26.74 -11.76 4.19
CA ASP A 234 -26.42 -12.91 3.36
C ASP A 234 -26.14 -12.43 1.93
N GLU A 235 -24.99 -12.84 1.38
CA GLU A 235 -24.56 -12.55 0.02
C GLU A 235 -25.59 -12.98 -1.05
N GLU A 236 -26.37 -14.03 -0.79
CA GLU A 236 -27.31 -14.59 -1.76
C GLU A 236 -28.77 -14.09 -1.60
N GLU A 237 -29.17 -13.66 -0.39
CA GLU A 237 -30.60 -13.45 -0.09
C GLU A 237 -30.99 -12.01 0.26
N ASN A 238 -30.16 -11.23 0.97
CA ASN A 238 -30.59 -9.94 1.53
C ASN A 238 -29.51 -8.85 1.67
N GLY A 239 -28.29 -9.07 1.16
CA GLY A 239 -27.25 -8.05 1.08
C GLY A 239 -27.56 -6.91 0.08
N PRO A 240 -26.91 -5.74 0.21
CA PRO A 240 -27.08 -4.62 -0.70
C PRO A 240 -26.55 -4.98 -2.09
N LEU A 241 -27.39 -4.83 -3.11
CA LEU A 241 -26.96 -4.93 -4.50
C LEU A 241 -26.30 -3.62 -4.93
N LEU A 242 -25.03 -3.67 -5.30
CA LEU A 242 -24.35 -2.54 -5.95
C LEU A 242 -25.06 -2.24 -7.27
N ILE A 243 -25.59 -1.03 -7.43
CA ILE A 243 -26.35 -0.63 -8.62
C ILE A 243 -25.37 -0.20 -9.72
N LYS A 244 -25.07 -1.11 -10.64
CA LYS A 244 -24.15 -0.90 -11.76
C LYS A 244 -24.66 -1.61 -13.01
N SER A 245 -24.08 -1.32 -14.17
CA SER A 245 -24.58 -1.86 -15.44
C SER A 245 -24.60 -3.39 -15.48
N ASP A 246 -23.63 -4.05 -14.88
CA ASP A 246 -23.51 -5.52 -14.78
C ASP A 246 -24.45 -6.17 -13.75
N THR A 247 -25.02 -5.41 -12.81
CA THR A 247 -26.05 -5.89 -11.89
C THR A 247 -27.47 -5.52 -12.34
N LEU A 248 -27.63 -4.40 -13.05
CA LEU A 248 -28.92 -3.92 -13.53
C LEU A 248 -29.33 -4.47 -14.90
N LEU A 249 -28.36 -4.85 -15.75
CA LEU A 249 -28.63 -5.27 -17.12
C LEU A 249 -28.32 -6.75 -17.31
N PRO A 250 -29.01 -7.42 -18.26
CA PRO A 250 -28.67 -8.78 -18.65
C PRO A 250 -27.22 -8.88 -19.11
N LYS A 251 -26.56 -9.99 -18.78
CA LYS A 251 -25.15 -10.25 -19.06
C LYS A 251 -24.80 -10.03 -20.53
N GLU A 252 -25.68 -10.43 -21.45
CA GLU A 252 -25.48 -10.30 -22.89
C GLU A 252 -25.33 -8.83 -23.33
N ALA A 253 -26.08 -7.92 -22.70
CA ALA A 253 -26.02 -6.50 -23.00
C ALA A 253 -24.71 -5.86 -22.49
N VAL A 254 -24.22 -6.33 -21.34
CA VAL A 254 -22.97 -5.87 -20.72
C VAL A 254 -21.78 -6.32 -21.57
N ASP A 255 -21.73 -7.61 -21.93
CA ASP A 255 -20.65 -8.20 -22.73
C ASP A 255 -20.53 -7.52 -24.11
N GLU A 256 -21.65 -7.12 -24.73
CA GLU A 256 -21.64 -6.38 -26.00
C GLU A 256 -20.99 -4.99 -25.87
N VAL A 257 -21.25 -4.30 -24.77
CA VAL A 257 -20.68 -2.97 -24.48
C VAL A 257 -19.20 -3.06 -24.16
N GLU A 258 -18.78 -4.02 -23.33
CA GLU A 258 -17.36 -4.22 -22.97
C GLU A 258 -16.51 -4.51 -24.20
N LYS A 259 -16.96 -5.41 -25.08
CA LYS A 259 -16.28 -5.73 -26.34
C LYS A 259 -16.10 -4.51 -27.24
N LYS A 260 -17.08 -3.61 -27.29
CA LYS A 260 -16.97 -2.34 -28.04
C LYS A 260 -15.94 -1.39 -27.41
N LEU A 261 -15.80 -1.37 -26.09
CA LEU A 261 -14.83 -0.53 -25.38
C LEU A 261 -13.40 -1.04 -25.52
N GLU A 262 -13.16 -2.36 -25.41
CA GLU A 262 -11.83 -2.97 -25.57
C GLU A 262 -11.23 -2.66 -26.94
N SER A 263 -12.03 -2.78 -28.00
CA SER A 263 -11.61 -2.47 -29.38
C SER A 263 -11.16 -1.01 -29.59
N LYS A 264 -11.52 -0.10 -28.67
CA LYS A 264 -11.10 1.30 -28.66
C LYS A 264 -9.87 1.54 -27.79
N ARG A 265 -9.71 0.82 -26.68
CA ARG A 265 -8.56 0.96 -25.76
C ARG A 265 -7.22 0.60 -26.41
N GLU A 266 -7.17 -0.47 -27.22
CA GLU A 266 -5.95 -0.87 -27.96
C GLU A 266 -5.42 0.21 -28.90
N LYS A 267 -6.25 1.19 -29.30
CA LYS A 267 -5.86 2.25 -30.22
C LYS A 267 -5.25 3.48 -29.54
N VAL A 268 -5.31 3.58 -28.20
CA VAL A 268 -5.04 4.84 -27.48
C VAL A 268 -3.73 4.81 -26.68
N PHE A 269 -3.24 3.64 -26.25
CA PHE A 269 -2.04 3.53 -25.41
C PHE A 269 -0.89 2.78 -26.12
N PRO A 270 0.02 3.50 -26.82
CA PRO A 270 1.24 2.89 -27.34
C PRO A 270 2.27 2.59 -26.23
N GLU A 271 3.20 1.68 -26.55
CA GLU A 271 4.28 1.10 -25.73
C GLU A 271 4.95 2.08 -24.73
N ILE A 272 5.18 1.63 -23.49
CA ILE A 272 5.76 2.43 -22.41
C ILE A 272 7.26 2.68 -22.68
N VAL A 273 7.71 3.93 -22.53
CA VAL A 273 9.08 4.42 -22.86
C VAL A 273 10.20 3.58 -22.23
N ILE A 274 9.99 3.05 -21.03
CA ILE A 274 10.97 2.22 -20.30
C ILE A 274 11.18 0.87 -20.97
N GLU A 275 10.11 0.22 -21.46
CA GLU A 275 10.22 -1.06 -22.15
C GLU A 275 11.02 -0.93 -23.45
N LYS A 276 10.83 0.18 -24.16
CA LYS A 276 11.60 0.51 -25.35
C LYS A 276 13.10 0.69 -25.04
N ALA A 277 13.43 1.42 -23.97
CA ALA A 277 14.82 1.63 -23.56
C ALA A 277 15.52 0.32 -23.13
N LEU A 278 14.81 -0.55 -22.39
CA LEU A 278 15.33 -1.86 -21.98
C LEU A 278 15.53 -2.79 -23.17
N ARG A 279 14.61 -2.77 -24.14
CA ARG A 279 14.69 -3.55 -25.38
C ARG A 279 15.88 -3.11 -26.23
N GLU A 280 16.04 -1.82 -26.47
CA GLU A 280 17.17 -1.28 -27.23
C GLU A 280 18.53 -1.60 -26.58
N ARG A 281 18.59 -1.70 -25.24
CA ARG A 281 19.82 -2.10 -24.53
C ARG A 281 20.09 -3.60 -24.63
N ARG A 282 19.07 -4.46 -24.52
CA ARG A 282 19.20 -5.93 -24.74
C ARG A 282 19.68 -6.24 -26.16
N GLU A 283 19.17 -5.50 -27.14
CA GLU A 283 19.59 -5.61 -28.54
C GLU A 283 21.06 -5.20 -28.75
N LYS A 284 21.58 -4.26 -27.94
CA LYS A 284 22.99 -3.81 -27.99
C LYS A 284 23.95 -4.67 -27.15
N SER A 285 23.48 -5.31 -26.08
CA SER A 285 24.36 -6.07 -25.15
C SER A 285 24.63 -7.51 -25.58
N GLY A 286 23.93 -8.04 -26.58
CA GLY A 286 24.18 -9.39 -27.13
C GLY A 286 24.07 -10.53 -26.10
N SER A 287 23.30 -10.32 -25.02
CA SER A 287 23.12 -11.25 -23.89
C SER A 287 21.66 -11.40 -23.53
#